data_AF-A0A3S2X801-F1
#
_entry.id   AF-A0A3S2X801-F1
#
_cell.length_a   1.000
_cell.length_b   1.000
_cell.length_c   1.000
_cell.angle_alpha   90.00
_cell.angle_beta   90.00
_cell.angle_gamma   90.00
#
_symmetry.space_group_name_H-M   'P 1'
#
loop_
_entity.id
_entity.type
_entity.pdbx_description
1 polymer ?
#
loop_
_entity_poly.entity_id
_entity_poly.type
_entity_poly.pdbx_seq_one_letter_code
_entity_poly.pdbx_strand_id
1 'polypeptide(L)'
;MKPSFSRFFGLGEKGNNTEESQFETVDANEELEKMVNNEEINRLPISQIVPNRFQPRTVFDDEKIEELSRTIHTHGIIQPIVVREFDRGKYEIIAGERRWRAMKKLGWEEAPAIIKNMSDTETASVALIENLQREELSPIEEAVAYGKLLELHNLTQEALAQRLGKGQSTVANKLRLLKLPEEIQEALLNKQISERHARSLIPLKEKEKQLKLLEEILEKNLNVKQTEERVSKMLEQAEQKPKPRRKAFSKDMRIAVNTIRQSLTMVSDSGINLNAEEEEFEDFYQFTIKIPKKK
;
A
#
# COMPACT_ATOMS: atom_id res chain seq x y z
N MET A 1 -2.87 -22.64 -1.22
CA MET A 1 -3.29 -22.90 -2.61
C MET A 1 -3.08 -21.62 -3.40
N LYS A 2 -2.10 -21.62 -4.31
CA LYS A 2 -1.84 -20.48 -5.20
C LYS A 2 -2.80 -20.63 -6.39
N PRO A 3 -3.56 -19.59 -6.78
CA PRO A 3 -4.44 -19.70 -7.93
C PRO A 3 -3.63 -19.91 -9.21
N SER A 4 -4.24 -20.62 -10.17
CA SER A 4 -3.68 -21.03 -11.46
C SER A 4 -3.57 -19.84 -12.44
N PHE A 5 -2.41 -19.70 -13.10
CA PHE A 5 -2.03 -18.58 -14.00
C PHE A 5 -3.06 -18.30 -15.11
N SER A 6 -3.75 -19.33 -15.61
CA SER A 6 -4.76 -19.22 -16.69
C SER A 6 -6.03 -18.49 -16.26
N ARG A 7 -6.40 -18.59 -14.98
CA ARG A 7 -7.56 -17.87 -14.40
C ARG A 7 -7.26 -16.40 -14.10
N PHE A 8 -6.00 -15.97 -14.15
CA PHE A 8 -5.62 -14.57 -13.86
C PHE A 8 -6.01 -13.58 -14.95
N PHE A 9 -6.12 -14.02 -16.20
CA PHE A 9 -6.29 -13.12 -17.36
C PHE A 9 -7.53 -13.40 -18.22
N GLY A 10 -8.43 -14.30 -17.80
CA GLY A 10 -9.73 -14.46 -18.46
C GLY A 10 -9.62 -14.86 -19.94
N LEU A 11 -8.72 -15.77 -20.28
CA LEU A 11 -8.77 -16.43 -21.59
C LEU A 11 -9.78 -17.58 -21.52
N GLY A 12 -11.01 -17.29 -22.00
CA GLY A 12 -12.00 -18.32 -22.32
C GLY A 12 -13.44 -17.87 -22.05
N GLU A 13 -14.06 -17.14 -22.98
CA GLU A 13 -15.51 -17.02 -23.02
C GLU A 13 -16.11 -18.09 -23.95
N LYS A 14 -16.87 -19.02 -23.36
CA LYS A 14 -18.25 -19.45 -23.71
C LYS A 14 -18.45 -20.95 -23.53
N GLY A 15 -19.37 -21.28 -22.62
CA GLY A 15 -19.97 -22.59 -22.48
C GLY A 15 -20.71 -22.68 -21.16
N ASN A 16 -22.03 -22.47 -21.21
CA ASN A 16 -22.93 -22.82 -20.11
C ASN A 16 -22.64 -24.26 -19.63
N ASN A 17 -22.46 -24.44 -18.33
CA ASN A 17 -23.26 -25.38 -17.57
C ASN A 17 -23.04 -25.17 -16.08
N THR A 18 -24.14 -24.89 -15.40
CA THR A 18 -24.33 -25.03 -13.97
C THR A 18 -24.10 -26.49 -13.61
N GLU A 19 -23.11 -26.79 -12.78
CA GLU A 19 -23.12 -27.98 -11.94
C GLU A 19 -22.12 -27.80 -10.79
N GLU A 20 -22.63 -28.00 -9.58
CA GLU A 20 -21.91 -27.98 -8.32
C GLU A 20 -20.78 -29.03 -8.37
N SER A 21 -19.55 -28.65 -8.02
CA SER A 21 -18.47 -29.61 -7.92
C SER A 21 -17.47 -29.23 -6.84
N GLN A 22 -17.12 -30.25 -6.08
CA GLN A 22 -16.45 -30.26 -4.79
C GLN A 22 -15.00 -29.81 -4.92
N PHE A 23 -14.51 -29.10 -3.90
CA PHE A 23 -13.13 -28.62 -3.83
C PHE A 23 -12.16 -29.78 -3.60
N GLU A 24 -11.66 -30.39 -4.68
CA GLU A 24 -10.44 -31.17 -4.63
C GLU A 24 -9.22 -30.24 -4.71
N THR A 25 -8.31 -30.41 -3.76
CA THR A 25 -7.06 -29.66 -3.66
C THR A 25 -6.05 -30.19 -4.68
N VAL A 26 -6.00 -29.56 -5.85
CA VAL A 26 -5.03 -29.92 -6.90
C VAL A 26 -3.71 -29.17 -6.68
N ASP A 27 -2.61 -29.92 -6.73
CA ASP A 27 -1.25 -29.45 -6.49
C ASP A 27 -0.76 -28.57 -7.65
N ALA A 28 -0.23 -27.38 -7.35
CA ALA A 28 0.11 -26.37 -8.37
C ALA A 28 1.25 -26.79 -9.32
N ASN A 29 2.02 -27.81 -8.94
CA ASN A 29 3.08 -28.38 -9.79
C ASN A 29 2.52 -29.32 -10.87
N GLU A 30 1.43 -30.05 -10.60
CA GLU A 30 0.77 -30.92 -11.58
C GLU A 30 0.03 -30.14 -12.67
N GLU A 31 -0.53 -28.97 -12.34
CA GLU A 31 -1.15 -28.10 -13.35
C GLU A 31 -0.11 -27.48 -14.31
N LEU A 32 1.11 -27.19 -13.82
CA LEU A 32 2.20 -26.71 -14.66
C LEU A 32 2.65 -27.82 -15.64
N GLU A 33 2.74 -29.06 -15.18
CA GLU A 33 3.05 -30.22 -16.03
C GLU A 33 1.92 -30.54 -17.02
N LYS A 34 0.64 -30.39 -16.63
CA LYS A 34 -0.51 -30.59 -17.54
C LYS A 34 -0.67 -29.47 -18.58
N MET A 35 -0.31 -28.21 -18.26
CA MET A 35 -0.33 -27.11 -19.24
C MET A 35 0.80 -27.20 -20.27
N VAL A 36 1.93 -27.83 -19.92
CA VAL A 36 3.05 -28.07 -20.85
C VAL A 36 2.70 -29.16 -21.88
N ASN A 37 1.74 -30.04 -21.60
CA ASN A 37 1.38 -31.15 -22.49
C ASN A 37 0.62 -30.75 -23.77
N ASN A 38 0.27 -29.48 -23.98
CA ASN A 38 -0.43 -29.03 -25.18
C ASN A 38 0.21 -27.80 -25.86
N GLU A 39 1.41 -27.40 -25.45
CA GLU A 39 2.14 -26.27 -26.06
C GLU A 39 3.31 -26.80 -26.91
N GLU A 40 3.32 -26.52 -28.21
CA GLU A 40 4.39 -26.97 -29.12
C GLU A 40 5.75 -26.37 -28.72
N ILE A 41 6.69 -27.25 -28.37
CA ILE A 41 8.09 -26.88 -28.13
C ILE A 41 8.75 -26.67 -29.49
N ASN A 42 9.08 -25.43 -29.80
CA ASN A 42 9.76 -25.02 -31.02
C ASN A 42 11.27 -24.83 -30.75
N ARG A 43 12.11 -25.09 -31.74
CA ARG A 43 13.53 -24.72 -31.68
C ARG A 43 13.72 -23.39 -32.39
N LEU A 44 14.17 -22.39 -31.64
CA LEU A 44 14.35 -21.04 -32.15
C LEU A 44 15.83 -20.65 -32.18
N PRO A 45 16.32 -20.01 -33.26
CA PRO A 45 17.67 -19.48 -33.31
C PRO A 45 17.91 -18.49 -32.16
N ILE A 46 18.99 -18.69 -31.38
CA ILE A 46 19.29 -17.80 -30.24
C ILE A 46 19.48 -16.35 -30.69
N SER A 47 19.93 -16.13 -31.92
CA SER A 47 20.09 -14.81 -32.56
C SER A 47 18.77 -14.05 -32.76
N GLN A 48 17.64 -14.75 -32.83
CA GLN A 48 16.31 -14.16 -33.00
C GLN A 48 15.63 -13.85 -31.67
N ILE A 49 16.21 -14.27 -30.54
CA ILE A 49 15.64 -14.12 -29.20
C ILE A 49 16.29 -12.92 -28.51
N VAL A 50 15.47 -11.96 -28.10
CA VAL A 50 15.89 -10.77 -27.35
C VAL A 50 15.40 -10.81 -25.90
N PRO A 51 16.18 -10.27 -24.95
CA PRO A 51 15.72 -10.13 -23.58
C PRO A 51 14.53 -9.17 -23.52
N ASN A 52 13.63 -9.40 -22.56
CA ASN A 52 12.46 -8.57 -22.39
C ASN A 52 12.83 -7.18 -21.86
N ARG A 53 12.42 -6.16 -22.60
CA ARG A 53 12.68 -4.74 -22.30
C ARG A 53 12.09 -4.27 -20.96
N PHE A 54 11.10 -4.99 -20.45
CA PHE A 54 10.42 -4.70 -19.19
C PHE A 54 10.97 -5.53 -18.01
N GLN A 55 12.01 -6.35 -18.21
CA GLN A 55 12.66 -7.06 -17.11
C GLN A 55 13.41 -6.07 -16.21
N PRO A 56 13.01 -5.93 -14.93
CA PRO A 56 13.66 -5.00 -14.00
C PRO A 56 15.04 -5.49 -13.54
N ARG A 57 15.39 -6.75 -13.81
CA ARG A 57 16.64 -7.34 -13.34
C ARG A 57 17.80 -6.87 -14.22
N THR A 58 18.52 -5.86 -13.78
CA THR A 58 19.77 -5.41 -14.42
C THR A 58 21.01 -6.13 -13.87
N VAL A 59 20.94 -6.69 -12.66
CA VAL A 59 22.06 -7.41 -12.03
C VAL A 59 21.82 -8.92 -12.07
N PHE A 60 22.62 -9.61 -12.87
CA PHE A 60 22.71 -11.05 -12.88
C PHE A 60 24.03 -11.48 -12.24
N ASP A 61 23.95 -12.50 -11.41
CA ASP A 61 25.10 -13.11 -10.77
C ASP A 61 25.75 -14.06 -11.79
N ASP A 62 26.89 -13.65 -12.35
CA ASP A 62 27.59 -14.37 -13.39
C ASP A 62 28.07 -15.76 -12.93
N GLU A 63 28.34 -15.95 -11.63
CA GLU A 63 28.72 -17.25 -11.05
C GLU A 63 27.53 -18.23 -11.09
N LYS A 64 26.33 -17.77 -10.75
CA LYS A 64 25.10 -18.58 -10.84
C LYS A 64 24.66 -18.87 -12.27
N ILE A 65 25.13 -18.09 -13.24
CA ILE A 65 24.94 -18.39 -14.67
C ILE A 65 25.97 -19.42 -15.14
N GLU A 66 27.22 -19.33 -14.66
CA GLU A 66 28.29 -20.31 -14.91
C GLU A 66 27.88 -21.71 -14.42
N GLU A 67 27.36 -21.80 -13.19
CA GLU A 67 26.89 -23.06 -12.61
C GLU A 67 25.75 -23.67 -13.44
N LEU A 68 24.76 -22.86 -13.81
CA LEU A 68 23.64 -23.30 -14.64
C LEU A 68 24.10 -23.72 -16.05
N SER A 69 25.08 -23.01 -16.61
CA SER A 69 25.72 -23.35 -17.88
C SER A 69 26.39 -24.73 -17.81
N ARG A 70 27.13 -25.05 -16.74
CA ARG A 70 27.73 -26.38 -16.56
C ARG A 70 26.67 -27.47 -16.45
N THR A 71 25.59 -27.22 -15.71
CA THR A 71 24.48 -28.17 -15.58
C THR A 71 23.78 -28.41 -16.92
N ILE A 72 23.50 -27.35 -17.69
CA ILE A 72 22.89 -27.43 -19.02
C ILE A 72 23.82 -28.15 -20.02
N HIS A 73 25.13 -27.95 -19.92
CA HIS A 73 26.09 -28.65 -20.78
C HIS A 73 26.07 -30.17 -20.54
N THR A 74 25.96 -30.59 -19.27
CA THR A 74 26.00 -32.02 -18.90
C THR A 74 24.66 -32.73 -19.09
N HIS A 75 23.54 -32.10 -18.77
CA HIS A 75 22.22 -32.75 -18.72
C HIS A 75 21.23 -32.23 -19.77
N GLY A 76 21.63 -31.23 -20.57
CA GLY A 76 20.73 -30.54 -21.48
C GLY A 76 19.76 -29.60 -20.76
N ILE A 77 18.81 -29.02 -21.51
CA ILE A 77 17.73 -28.21 -20.95
C ILE A 77 16.51 -29.08 -20.70
N ILE A 78 16.10 -29.13 -19.44
CA ILE A 78 14.91 -29.88 -19.00
C ILE A 78 13.64 -29.04 -19.21
N GLN A 79 13.70 -27.72 -18.99
CA GLN A 79 12.57 -26.82 -19.17
C GLN A 79 12.81 -25.81 -20.31
N PRO A 80 11.94 -25.74 -21.33
CA PRO A 80 12.06 -24.77 -22.43
C PRO A 80 11.86 -23.33 -21.95
N ILE A 81 12.43 -22.36 -22.67
CA ILE A 81 12.20 -20.94 -22.43
C ILE A 81 10.81 -20.52 -22.95
N VAL A 82 10.19 -19.51 -22.34
CA VAL A 82 8.89 -19.00 -22.80
C VAL A 82 9.14 -17.67 -23.50
N VAL A 83 8.70 -17.57 -24.75
CA VAL A 83 8.89 -16.38 -25.58
C VAL A 83 7.58 -15.96 -26.24
N ARG A 84 7.51 -14.71 -26.66
CA ARG A 84 6.48 -14.21 -27.57
C ARG A 84 7.09 -13.74 -28.87
N GLU A 85 6.36 -13.84 -29.96
CA GLU A 85 6.73 -13.16 -31.20
C GLU A 85 6.29 -11.69 -31.11
N PHE A 86 7.22 -10.75 -31.27
CA PHE A 86 6.93 -9.30 -31.21
C PHE A 86 7.14 -8.59 -32.56
N ASP A 87 7.91 -9.20 -33.44
CA ASP A 87 8.18 -8.78 -34.82
C ASP A 87 8.43 -10.05 -35.63
N ARG A 88 8.24 -10.02 -36.95
CA ARG A 88 8.29 -11.23 -37.80
C ARG A 88 9.62 -11.96 -37.62
N GLY A 89 9.58 -13.16 -37.05
CA GLY A 89 10.77 -13.97 -36.78
C GLY A 89 11.70 -13.42 -35.70
N LYS A 90 11.21 -12.53 -34.82
CA LYS A 90 11.92 -12.08 -33.61
C LYS A 90 11.08 -12.33 -32.38
N TYR A 91 11.75 -12.85 -31.36
CA TYR A 91 11.11 -13.34 -30.15
C TYR A 91 11.61 -12.61 -28.92
N GLU A 92 10.71 -12.25 -28.01
CA GLU A 92 11.04 -11.62 -26.74
C GLU A 92 10.84 -12.60 -25.59
N ILE A 93 11.81 -12.70 -24.67
CA ILE A 93 11.78 -13.65 -23.56
C ILE A 93 10.74 -13.24 -22.51
N ILE A 94 9.67 -14.00 -22.36
CA ILE A 94 8.72 -13.81 -21.25
C ILE A 94 9.35 -14.34 -19.96
N ALA A 95 9.87 -15.58 -20.00
CA ALA A 95 10.43 -16.25 -18.83
C ALA A 95 11.64 -17.14 -19.20
N GLY A 96 12.56 -17.30 -18.25
CA GLY A 96 13.74 -18.16 -18.42
C GLY A 96 14.99 -17.46 -18.94
N GLU A 97 15.14 -16.14 -18.71
CA GLU A 97 16.30 -15.37 -19.18
C GLU A 97 17.65 -15.96 -18.76
N ARG A 98 17.76 -16.50 -17.54
CA ARG A 98 18.99 -17.18 -17.08
C ARG A 98 19.37 -18.40 -17.95
N ARG A 99 18.38 -19.17 -18.40
CA ARG A 99 18.58 -20.32 -19.30
C ARG A 99 19.04 -19.85 -20.67
N TRP A 100 18.43 -18.81 -21.22
CA TRP A 100 18.88 -18.20 -22.47
C TRP A 100 20.31 -17.67 -22.40
N ARG A 101 20.68 -16.96 -21.32
CA ARG A 101 22.06 -16.48 -21.11
C ARG A 101 23.05 -17.64 -21.02
N ALA A 102 22.70 -18.71 -20.33
CA ALA A 102 23.54 -19.91 -20.23
C ALA A 102 23.73 -20.60 -21.59
N MET A 103 22.65 -20.77 -22.39
CA MET A 103 22.74 -21.32 -23.75
C MET A 103 23.61 -20.45 -24.67
N LYS A 104 23.42 -19.13 -24.61
CA LYS A 104 24.23 -18.17 -25.36
C LYS A 104 25.71 -18.26 -25.00
N LYS A 105 26.02 -18.44 -23.71
CA LYS A 105 27.40 -18.62 -23.21
C LYS A 105 28.01 -19.96 -23.64
N LEU A 106 27.21 -21.01 -23.75
CA LEU A 106 27.61 -22.32 -24.27
C LEU A 106 27.75 -22.36 -25.79
N GLY A 107 27.40 -21.29 -26.51
CA GLY A 107 27.48 -21.22 -27.96
C GLY A 107 26.43 -22.06 -28.69
N TRP A 108 25.28 -22.33 -28.06
CA TRP A 108 24.19 -23.05 -28.73
C TRP A 108 23.61 -22.23 -29.88
N GLU A 109 23.29 -22.88 -31.00
CA GLU A 109 22.67 -22.21 -32.16
C GLU A 109 21.16 -22.04 -31.97
N GLU A 110 20.51 -23.02 -31.35
CA GLU A 110 19.08 -23.07 -31.13
C GLU A 110 18.72 -23.28 -29.66
N ALA A 111 17.62 -22.65 -29.24
CA ALA A 111 17.03 -22.80 -27.91
C ALA A 111 15.65 -23.47 -28.00
N PRO A 112 15.35 -24.49 -27.16
CA PRO A 112 14.00 -25.02 -27.04
C PRO A 112 13.10 -23.99 -26.36
N ALA A 113 12.05 -23.55 -27.05
CA ALA A 113 11.20 -22.45 -26.67
C ALA A 113 9.72 -22.75 -26.91
N ILE A 114 8.87 -22.29 -26.01
CA ILE A 114 7.42 -22.27 -26.19
C ILE A 114 7.02 -20.86 -26.64
N ILE A 115 6.36 -20.77 -27.79
CA ILE A 115 5.87 -19.51 -28.35
C ILE A 115 4.45 -19.26 -27.81
N LYS A 116 4.26 -18.17 -27.08
CA LYS A 116 2.93 -17.73 -26.62
C LYS A 116 2.53 -16.44 -27.31
N ASN A 117 1.29 -16.40 -27.79
CA ASN A 117 0.67 -15.18 -28.27
C ASN A 117 0.22 -14.35 -27.07
N MET A 118 1.04 -13.38 -26.68
CA MET A 118 0.76 -12.48 -25.56
C MET A 118 0.99 -11.03 -25.97
N SER A 119 0.06 -10.16 -25.60
CA SER A 119 0.18 -8.71 -25.76
C SER A 119 1.30 -8.13 -24.89
N ASP A 120 1.69 -6.89 -25.16
CA ASP A 120 2.69 -6.15 -24.37
C ASP A 120 2.27 -6.03 -22.90
N THR A 121 1.00 -5.76 -22.66
CA THR A 121 0.43 -5.59 -21.31
C THR A 121 0.45 -6.91 -20.54
N GLU A 122 0.06 -8.01 -21.17
CA GLU A 122 0.12 -9.35 -20.58
C GLU A 122 1.56 -9.74 -20.26
N THR A 123 2.48 -9.55 -21.20
CA THR A 123 3.91 -9.87 -21.03
C THR A 123 4.55 -9.11 -19.88
N ALA A 124 4.30 -7.80 -19.80
CA ALA A 124 4.76 -6.98 -18.68
C ALA A 124 4.20 -7.49 -17.35
N SER A 125 2.99 -8.01 -17.35
CA SER A 125 2.33 -8.50 -16.14
C SER A 125 2.84 -9.85 -15.69
N VAL A 126 3.17 -10.75 -16.61
CA VAL A 126 3.87 -11.99 -16.29
C VAL A 126 5.20 -11.69 -15.62
N ALA A 127 5.99 -10.79 -16.20
CA ALA A 127 7.29 -10.41 -15.64
C ALA A 127 7.15 -9.80 -14.23
N LEU A 128 6.14 -8.94 -14.01
CA LEU A 128 5.85 -8.37 -12.70
C LEU A 128 5.40 -9.41 -11.67
N ILE A 129 4.53 -10.36 -12.07
CA ILE A 129 4.02 -11.42 -11.18
C ILE A 129 5.12 -12.42 -10.84
N GLU A 130 5.95 -12.83 -11.80
CA GLU A 130 7.11 -13.70 -11.54
C GLU A 130 8.06 -13.03 -10.53
N ASN A 131 8.32 -11.73 -10.69
CA ASN A 131 9.13 -10.98 -9.75
C ASN A 131 8.48 -10.94 -8.37
N LEU A 132 7.17 -10.68 -8.29
CA LEU A 132 6.38 -10.64 -7.06
C LEU A 132 6.41 -11.97 -6.27
N GLN A 133 6.54 -13.10 -6.96
CA GLN A 133 6.59 -14.43 -6.32
C GLN A 133 7.95 -14.77 -5.70
N ARG A 134 8.94 -13.87 -5.74
CA ARG A 134 10.25 -14.08 -5.11
C ARG A 134 10.16 -13.89 -3.59
N GLU A 135 10.86 -14.76 -2.85
CA GLU A 135 10.79 -14.79 -1.37
C GLU A 135 11.45 -13.59 -0.67
N GLU A 136 12.20 -12.74 -1.39
CA GLU A 136 13.05 -11.70 -0.80
C GLU A 136 12.63 -10.25 -1.10
N LEU A 137 11.43 -10.02 -1.64
CA LEU A 137 10.98 -8.66 -1.97
C LEU A 137 10.78 -7.78 -0.72
N SER A 138 11.23 -6.54 -0.82
CA SER A 138 10.90 -5.50 0.16
C SER A 138 9.42 -5.14 0.10
N PRO A 139 8.77 -4.78 1.22
CA PRO A 139 7.39 -4.30 1.24
C PRO A 139 7.11 -3.13 0.27
N ILE A 140 8.11 -2.28 0.01
CA ILE A 140 8.01 -1.18 -0.96
C ILE A 140 8.00 -1.72 -2.40
N GLU A 141 8.85 -2.69 -2.71
CA GLU A 141 8.91 -3.30 -4.05
C GLU A 141 7.62 -4.04 -4.39
N GLU A 142 7.04 -4.76 -3.41
CA GLU A 142 5.71 -5.37 -3.55
C GLU A 142 4.63 -4.31 -3.83
N ALA A 143 4.66 -3.20 -3.10
CA ALA A 143 3.69 -2.12 -3.28
C ALA A 143 3.80 -1.46 -4.67
N VAL A 144 5.03 -1.23 -5.16
CA VAL A 144 5.29 -0.74 -6.52
C VAL A 144 4.78 -1.72 -7.57
N ALA A 145 5.01 -3.02 -7.38
CA ALA A 145 4.50 -4.06 -8.28
C ALA A 145 2.97 -4.08 -8.32
N TYR A 146 2.29 -3.96 -7.16
CA TYR A 146 0.83 -3.85 -7.11
C TYR A 146 0.32 -2.60 -7.83
N GLY A 147 0.97 -1.45 -7.64
CA GLY A 147 0.60 -0.21 -8.32
C GLY A 147 0.65 -0.36 -9.84
N LYS A 148 1.75 -0.91 -10.36
CA LYS A 148 1.92 -1.17 -11.80
C LYS A 148 0.88 -2.15 -12.34
N LEU A 149 0.55 -3.21 -11.61
CA LEU A 149 -0.46 -4.18 -12.04
C LEU A 149 -1.87 -3.57 -12.09
N LEU A 150 -2.20 -2.67 -11.16
CA LEU A 150 -3.48 -1.93 -11.21
C LEU A 150 -3.56 -1.01 -12.42
N GLU A 151 -2.48 -0.27 -12.71
CA GLU A 151 -2.41 0.66 -13.84
C GLU A 151 -2.44 -0.06 -15.19
N LEU A 152 -1.64 -1.11 -15.36
CA LEU A 152 -1.53 -1.85 -16.62
C LEU A 152 -2.84 -2.52 -17.05
N HIS A 153 -3.65 -2.99 -16.10
CA HIS A 153 -4.90 -3.70 -16.36
C HIS A 153 -6.15 -2.89 -16.01
N ASN A 154 -5.98 -1.64 -15.58
CA ASN A 154 -7.05 -0.78 -15.08
C ASN A 154 -7.97 -1.49 -14.06
N LEU A 155 -7.37 -2.27 -13.16
CA LEU A 155 -8.09 -3.11 -12.19
C LEU A 155 -8.43 -2.35 -10.92
N THR A 156 -9.45 -2.83 -10.22
CA THR A 156 -9.69 -2.45 -8.83
C THR A 156 -8.75 -3.21 -7.89
N GLN A 157 -8.50 -2.66 -6.70
CA GLN A 157 -7.72 -3.35 -5.65
C GLN A 157 -8.33 -4.70 -5.26
N GLU A 158 -9.66 -4.81 -5.30
CA GLU A 158 -10.38 -6.05 -5.03
C GLU A 158 -10.10 -7.11 -6.10
N ALA A 159 -10.21 -6.75 -7.38
CA ALA A 159 -9.93 -7.66 -8.48
C ALA A 159 -8.47 -8.13 -8.46
N LEU A 160 -7.52 -7.23 -8.17
CA LEU A 160 -6.11 -7.60 -8.01
C LEU A 160 -5.90 -8.56 -6.83
N ALA A 161 -6.54 -8.29 -5.70
CA ALA A 161 -6.42 -9.13 -4.50
C ALA A 161 -6.96 -10.54 -4.72
N GLN A 162 -8.13 -10.66 -5.36
CA GLN A 162 -8.72 -11.95 -5.74
C GLN A 162 -7.77 -12.73 -6.66
N ARG A 163 -7.24 -12.07 -7.70
CA ARG A 163 -6.26 -12.67 -8.61
C ARG A 163 -5.05 -13.20 -7.84
N LEU A 164 -4.45 -12.39 -6.96
CA LEU A 164 -3.28 -12.80 -6.19
C LEU A 164 -3.55 -13.80 -5.04
N GLY A 165 -4.82 -14.15 -4.78
CA GLY A 165 -5.20 -14.99 -3.64
C GLY A 165 -4.91 -14.31 -2.28
N LYS A 166 -5.02 -12.98 -2.22
CA LYS A 166 -4.77 -12.16 -1.04
C LYS A 166 -6.04 -11.41 -0.62
N GLY A 167 -6.08 -10.94 0.62
CA GLY A 167 -7.16 -10.05 1.07
C GLY A 167 -7.03 -8.66 0.44
N GLN A 168 -8.15 -8.04 0.06
CA GLN A 168 -8.17 -6.66 -0.46
C GLN A 168 -7.49 -5.67 0.49
N SER A 169 -7.66 -5.85 1.81
CA SER A 169 -6.99 -5.07 2.85
C SER A 169 -5.46 -5.16 2.80
N THR A 170 -4.91 -6.30 2.36
CA THR A 170 -3.46 -6.51 2.24
C THR A 170 -2.90 -5.68 1.09
N VAL A 171 -3.55 -5.75 -0.09
CA VAL A 171 -3.18 -4.96 -1.27
C VAL A 171 -3.31 -3.47 -0.96
N ALA A 172 -4.42 -3.05 -0.34
CA ALA A 172 -4.64 -1.67 0.05
C ALA A 172 -3.56 -1.15 1.03
N ASN A 173 -3.20 -1.94 2.05
CA ASN A 173 -2.19 -1.54 3.03
C ASN A 173 -0.82 -1.36 2.39
N LYS A 174 -0.42 -2.27 1.48
CA LYS A 174 0.84 -2.18 0.74
C LYS A 174 0.89 -0.91 -0.12
N LEU A 175 -0.16 -0.66 -0.90
CA LEU A 175 -0.26 0.55 -1.73
C LEU A 175 -0.21 1.86 -0.92
N ARG A 176 -0.71 1.85 0.31
CA ARG A 176 -0.62 3.05 1.18
C ARG A 176 0.80 3.36 1.62
N LEU A 177 1.73 2.39 1.60
CA LEU A 177 3.14 2.65 1.92
C LEU A 177 3.78 3.60 0.90
N LEU A 178 3.36 3.53 -0.38
CA LEU A 178 3.84 4.44 -1.43
C LEU A 178 3.42 5.90 -1.22
N LYS A 179 2.43 6.15 -0.34
CA LYS A 179 1.99 7.50 0.02
C LYS A 179 2.81 8.12 1.15
N LEU A 180 3.67 7.34 1.79
CA LEU A 180 4.55 7.84 2.85
C LEU A 180 5.68 8.67 2.24
N PRO A 181 6.22 9.66 2.98
CA PRO A 181 7.43 10.38 2.60
C PRO A 181 8.60 9.44 2.26
N GLU A 182 9.45 9.84 1.32
CA GLU A 182 10.61 9.06 0.85
C GLU A 182 11.51 8.63 2.01
N GLU A 183 11.71 9.49 3.00
CA GLU A 183 12.54 9.22 4.18
C GLU A 183 12.02 8.03 5.00
N ILE A 184 10.70 7.85 5.07
CA ILE A 184 10.06 6.70 5.73
C ILE A 184 10.15 5.44 4.86
N GLN A 185 10.06 5.59 3.54
CA GLN A 185 10.23 4.48 2.61
C GLN A 185 11.67 3.94 2.64
N GLU A 186 12.66 4.84 2.71
CA GLU A 186 14.08 4.49 2.88
C GLU A 186 14.33 3.78 4.22
N ALA A 187 13.78 4.28 5.32
CA ALA A 187 13.89 3.61 6.62
C ALA A 187 13.31 2.19 6.60
N LEU A 188 12.23 1.96 5.83
CA LEU A 188 11.63 0.64 5.63
C LEU A 188 12.50 -0.26 4.73
N LEU A 189 13.08 0.28 3.65
CA LEU A 189 14.01 -0.42 2.77
C LEU A 189 15.27 -0.87 3.51
N ASN A 190 15.80 0.01 4.36
CA ASN A 190 16.96 -0.25 5.21
C ASN A 190 16.65 -1.14 6.42
N LYS A 191 15.41 -1.65 6.54
CA LYS A 191 14.93 -2.50 7.65
C LYS A 191 15.08 -1.86 9.04
N GLN A 192 15.22 -0.53 9.13
CA GLN A 192 15.29 0.21 10.39
C GLN A 192 13.92 0.22 11.09
N ILE A 193 12.86 0.21 10.30
CA ILE A 193 11.48 0.05 10.77
C ILE A 193 10.81 -1.13 10.08
N SER A 194 9.80 -1.68 10.74
CA SER A 194 8.97 -2.74 10.14
C SER A 194 7.80 -2.15 9.35
N GLU A 195 7.21 -2.95 8.46
CA GLU A 195 6.01 -2.57 7.70
C GLU A 195 4.86 -2.11 8.62
N ARG A 196 4.72 -2.73 9.80
CA ARG A 196 3.70 -2.33 10.77
C ARG A 196 3.94 -0.94 11.33
N HIS A 197 5.20 -0.58 11.63
CA HIS A 197 5.54 0.79 12.06
C HIS A 197 5.19 1.81 10.99
N ALA A 198 5.63 1.58 9.74
CA ALA A 198 5.33 2.46 8.61
C ALA A 198 3.82 2.64 8.42
N ARG A 199 3.04 1.55 8.53
CA ARG A 199 1.58 1.60 8.40
C ARG A 199 0.91 2.42 9.51
N SER A 200 1.44 2.39 10.73
CA SER A 200 0.93 3.19 11.85
C SER A 200 1.16 4.69 11.67
N LEU A 201 2.10 5.11 10.81
CA LEU A 201 2.35 6.52 10.49
C LEU A 201 1.34 7.11 9.50
N ILE A 202 0.69 6.28 8.67
CA ILE A 202 -0.21 6.75 7.60
C ILE A 202 -1.37 7.64 8.09
N PRO A 203 -2.01 7.39 9.24
CA PRO A 203 -3.07 8.27 9.77
C PRO A 203 -2.61 9.72 10.03
N LEU A 204 -1.33 9.95 10.32
CA LEU A 204 -0.76 11.29 10.46
C LEU A 204 -0.65 11.90 9.06
N LYS A 205 -1.69 12.60 8.59
CA LYS A 205 -1.76 13.16 7.23
C LYS A 205 -0.64 14.17 6.90
N GLU A 206 0.01 14.73 7.92
CA GLU A 206 1.03 15.77 7.78
C GLU A 206 2.44 15.16 7.75
N LYS A 207 3.20 15.45 6.68
CA LYS A 207 4.58 14.96 6.49
C LYS A 207 5.48 15.25 7.68
N GLU A 208 5.44 16.48 8.22
CA GLU A 208 6.27 16.88 9.37
C GLU A 208 6.03 16.01 10.62
N LYS A 209 4.77 15.66 10.90
CA LYS A 209 4.42 14.81 12.03
C LYS A 209 4.87 13.37 11.83
N GLN A 210 4.78 12.86 10.61
CA GLN A 210 5.25 11.53 10.26
C GLN A 210 6.77 11.41 10.45
N LEU A 211 7.54 12.38 9.95
CA LEU A 211 9.00 12.40 10.09
C LEU A 211 9.43 12.54 11.55
N LYS A 212 8.80 13.45 12.29
CA LYS A 212 9.09 13.61 13.73
C LYS A 212 8.83 12.31 14.52
N LEU A 213 7.77 11.59 14.19
CA LEU A 213 7.50 10.32 14.84
C LEU A 213 8.46 9.21 14.37
N LEU A 214 8.90 9.21 13.11
CA LEU A 214 9.96 8.31 12.64
C LEU A 214 11.25 8.50 13.44
N GLU A 215 11.71 9.74 13.60
CA GLU A 215 12.89 10.05 14.43
C GLU A 215 12.71 9.52 15.87
N GLU A 216 11.55 9.77 16.48
CA GLU A 216 11.24 9.27 17.83
C GLU A 216 11.23 7.73 17.89
N ILE A 217 10.76 7.03 16.85
CA ILE A 217 10.80 5.56 16.76
C ILE A 217 12.24 5.06 16.73
N LEU A 218 13.11 5.70 15.94
CA LEU A 218 14.50 5.32 15.77
C LEU A 218 15.35 5.62 17.02
N GLU A 219 15.17 6.79 17.63
CA GLU A 219 15.90 7.18 18.84
C GLU A 219 15.53 6.32 20.05
N LYS A 220 14.24 6.03 20.23
CA LYS A 220 13.73 5.33 21.42
C LYS A 220 13.50 3.84 21.19
N ASN A 221 13.79 3.33 19.99
CA ASN A 221 13.50 1.96 19.57
C ASN A 221 12.08 1.52 19.94
N LEU A 222 11.09 2.35 19.58
CA LEU A 222 9.70 2.10 19.92
C LEU A 222 9.20 0.81 19.26
N ASN A 223 8.40 0.03 19.99
CA ASN A 223 7.69 -1.09 19.39
C ASN A 223 6.41 -0.61 18.66
N VAL A 224 5.81 -1.52 17.88
CA VAL A 224 4.63 -1.21 17.05
C VAL A 224 3.46 -0.69 17.90
N LYS A 225 3.24 -1.29 19.07
CA LYS A 225 2.14 -0.90 19.97
C LYS A 225 2.36 0.51 20.54
N GLN A 226 3.57 0.80 21.00
CA GLN A 226 3.96 2.14 21.47
C GLN A 226 3.82 3.19 20.36
N THR A 227 4.16 2.82 19.13
CA THR A 227 4.00 3.68 17.96
C THR A 227 2.53 3.98 17.69
N GLU A 228 1.65 2.97 17.70
CA GLU A 228 0.21 3.14 17.55
C GLU A 228 -0.39 4.01 18.66
N GLU A 229 0.00 3.80 19.91
CA GLU A 229 -0.42 4.64 21.04
C GLU A 229 0.03 6.09 20.88
N ARG A 230 1.26 6.31 20.39
CA ARG A 230 1.80 7.64 20.15
C ARG A 230 1.04 8.37 19.04
N VAL A 231 0.68 7.66 17.97
CA VAL A 231 -0.14 8.18 16.87
C VAL A 231 -1.52 8.58 17.39
N SER A 232 -2.19 7.74 18.19
CA SER A 232 -3.50 8.07 18.77
C SER A 232 -3.45 9.38 19.57
N LYS A 233 -2.45 9.52 20.45
CA LYS A 233 -2.25 10.74 21.26
C LYS A 233 -2.04 11.98 20.40
N MET A 234 -1.28 11.87 19.30
CA MET A 234 -1.05 13.00 18.38
C MET A 234 -2.32 13.40 17.62
N LEU A 235 -3.18 12.44 17.28
CA LEU A 235 -4.46 12.70 16.62
C LEU A 235 -5.48 13.33 17.59
N GLU A 236 -5.60 12.83 18.82
CA GLU A 236 -6.48 13.39 19.85
C GLU A 236 -6.13 14.85 20.18
N GLN A 237 -4.82 15.16 20.29
CA GLN A 237 -4.35 16.53 20.51
C GLN A 237 -4.66 17.47 19.34
N ALA A 238 -4.74 16.96 18.11
CA ALA A 238 -5.13 17.75 16.95
C ALA A 238 -6.64 18.07 16.93
N GLU A 239 -7.48 17.17 17.46
CA GLU A 239 -8.93 17.36 17.56
C GLU A 239 -9.34 18.27 18.73
N GLN A 240 -8.52 18.38 19.77
CA GLN A 240 -8.76 19.25 20.93
C GLN A 240 -8.32 20.71 20.72
N LYS A 241 -8.22 21.21 19.48
CA LYS A 241 -8.10 22.66 19.29
C LYS A 241 -9.32 23.36 19.93
N PRO A 242 -9.13 24.34 20.85
CA PRO A 242 -10.23 24.92 21.58
C PRO A 242 -11.18 25.59 20.60
N LYS A 243 -12.43 25.12 20.53
CA LYS A 243 -13.50 25.81 19.78
C LYS A 243 -13.49 27.26 20.24
N PRO A 244 -13.47 28.26 19.32
CA PRO A 244 -13.60 29.65 19.72
C PRO A 244 -14.92 29.76 20.48
N ARG A 245 -14.84 30.01 21.80
CA ARG A 245 -16.01 30.32 22.60
C ARG A 245 -16.58 31.61 22.03
N ARG A 246 -17.54 31.50 21.12
CA ARG A 246 -18.37 32.63 20.72
C ARG A 246 -19.05 33.08 22.02
N LYS A 247 -18.57 34.17 22.61
CA LYS A 247 -19.33 34.91 23.61
C LYS A 247 -20.54 35.47 22.87
N ALA A 248 -21.59 34.66 22.76
CA ALA A 248 -22.88 35.13 22.31
C ALA A 248 -23.39 36.05 23.43
N PHE A 249 -23.26 37.36 23.24
CA PHE A 249 -24.08 38.29 24.01
C PHE A 249 -25.51 38.08 23.51
N SER A 250 -26.33 37.41 24.31
CA SER A 250 -27.77 37.40 24.04
C SER A 250 -28.25 38.86 24.05
N LYS A 251 -29.02 39.27 23.03
CA LYS A 251 -29.66 40.59 22.99
C LYS A 251 -30.82 40.70 24.00
N ASP A 252 -31.11 39.64 24.75
CA ASP A 252 -32.10 39.69 25.81
C ASP A 252 -31.61 40.53 26.99
N MET A 253 -32.17 41.73 27.12
CA MET A 253 -31.96 42.62 28.27
C MET A 253 -32.25 41.92 29.60
N ARG A 254 -33.21 40.97 29.62
CA ARG A 254 -33.54 40.15 30.79
C ARG A 254 -32.36 39.31 31.29
N ILE A 255 -31.53 38.80 30.37
CA ILE A 255 -30.34 38.02 30.73
C ILE A 255 -29.26 38.94 31.32
N ALA A 256 -29.10 40.14 30.76
CA ALA A 256 -28.17 41.14 31.30
C ALA A 256 -28.57 41.57 32.72
N VAL A 257 -29.86 41.89 32.94
CA VAL A 257 -30.41 42.25 34.25
C VAL A 257 -30.23 41.12 35.26
N ASN A 258 -30.57 39.88 34.89
CA ASN A 258 -30.40 38.73 35.78
C ASN A 258 -28.92 38.46 36.11
N THR A 259 -28.00 38.69 35.16
CA THR A 259 -26.56 38.54 35.38
C THR A 259 -26.04 39.59 36.37
N ILE A 260 -26.55 40.82 36.31
CA ILE A 260 -26.20 41.90 37.25
C ILE A 260 -26.70 41.54 38.65
N ARG A 261 -27.97 41.12 38.80
CA ARG A 261 -28.52 40.66 40.08
C ARG A 261 -27.71 39.51 40.68
N GLN A 262 -27.37 38.51 39.88
CA GLN A 262 -26.58 37.36 40.34
C GLN A 262 -25.17 37.77 40.77
N SER A 263 -24.56 38.73 40.08
CA SER A 263 -23.23 39.25 40.45
C SER A 263 -23.28 40.01 41.78
N LEU A 264 -24.34 40.79 42.02
CA LEU A 264 -24.54 41.49 43.30
C LEU A 264 -24.75 40.50 44.45
N THR A 265 -25.55 39.46 44.26
CA THR A 265 -25.74 38.42 45.29
C THR A 265 -24.44 37.66 45.58
N MET A 266 -23.66 37.29 44.56
CA MET A 266 -22.38 36.61 44.76
C MET A 266 -21.41 37.44 45.61
N VAL A 267 -21.37 38.76 45.42
CA VAL A 267 -20.48 39.63 46.18
C VAL A 267 -20.97 39.80 47.63
N SER A 268 -22.28 39.90 47.85
CA SER A 268 -22.87 39.89 49.20
C SER A 268 -22.60 38.56 49.92
N ASP A 269 -22.76 37.42 49.24
CA ASP A 269 -22.50 36.08 49.76
C ASP A 269 -21.00 35.88 50.10
N SER A 270 -20.11 36.56 49.38
CA SER A 270 -18.66 36.57 49.66
C SER A 270 -18.25 37.42 50.87
N GLY A 271 -19.21 38.02 51.58
CA GLY A 271 -18.99 38.77 52.82
C GLY A 271 -18.64 40.25 52.63
N ILE A 272 -18.85 40.81 51.44
CA ILE A 272 -18.66 42.24 51.17
C ILE A 272 -20.02 42.92 51.25
N ASN A 273 -20.17 43.87 52.18
CA ASN A 273 -21.38 44.68 52.31
C ASN A 273 -21.46 45.69 51.16
N LEU A 274 -22.22 45.34 50.12
CA LEU A 274 -22.61 46.25 49.05
C LEU A 274 -23.93 46.91 49.40
N ASN A 275 -24.03 48.22 49.22
CA ASN A 275 -25.32 48.90 49.23
C ASN A 275 -25.77 49.07 47.77
N ALA A 276 -26.74 48.24 47.35
CA ALA A 276 -27.27 48.23 46.00
C ALA A 276 -28.78 48.53 46.03
N GLU A 277 -29.20 49.51 45.25
CA GLU A 277 -30.60 49.90 45.04
C GLU A 277 -30.98 49.56 43.60
N GLU A 278 -32.15 48.95 43.41
CA GLU A 278 -32.72 48.62 42.11
C GLU A 278 -34.04 49.38 41.93
N GLU A 279 -34.18 50.09 40.81
CA GLU A 279 -35.40 50.79 40.41
C GLU A 279 -35.77 50.37 38.99
N GLU A 280 -37.05 50.01 38.80
CA GLU A 280 -37.61 49.64 37.49
C GLU A 280 -38.46 50.81 36.96
N PHE A 281 -38.12 51.30 35.77
CA PHE A 281 -38.84 52.33 35.04
C PHE A 281 -39.47 51.74 33.78
N GLU A 282 -40.43 52.45 33.19
CA GLU A 282 -41.17 52.01 32.00
C GLU A 282 -40.25 51.68 30.81
N ASP A 283 -39.14 52.42 30.67
CA ASP A 283 -38.19 52.29 29.56
C ASP A 283 -36.83 51.69 29.95
N PHE A 284 -36.49 51.57 31.24
CA PHE A 284 -35.16 51.12 31.67
C PHE A 284 -35.10 50.56 33.11
N TYR A 285 -34.06 49.79 33.38
CA TYR A 285 -33.67 49.38 34.74
C TYR A 285 -32.51 50.24 35.24
N GLN A 286 -32.60 50.74 36.46
CA GLN A 286 -31.54 51.50 37.11
C GLN A 286 -30.97 50.72 38.29
N PHE A 287 -29.66 50.52 38.30
CA PHE A 287 -28.92 49.92 39.39
C PHE A 287 -27.95 50.94 39.98
N THR A 288 -28.13 51.29 41.26
CA THR A 288 -27.22 52.18 41.99
C THR A 288 -26.42 51.36 42.98
N ILE A 289 -25.12 51.18 42.71
CA ILE A 289 -24.23 50.37 43.54
C ILE A 289 -23.23 51.29 44.24
N LYS A 290 -23.27 51.31 45.57
CA LYS A 290 -22.35 52.06 46.43
C LYS A 290 -21.38 51.06 47.10
N ILE A 291 -20.13 51.09 46.66
CA ILE A 291 -19.05 50.26 47.23
C ILE A 291 -18.24 51.13 48.21
N PRO A 292 -18.24 50.83 49.52
CA PRO A 292 -17.47 51.60 50.49
C PRO A 292 -15.96 51.41 50.25
N LYS A 293 -15.19 52.51 50.26
CA LYS A 293 -13.73 52.48 50.05
C LYS A 293 -12.93 51.92 51.24
N LYS A 294 -13.57 51.67 52.39
CA LYS A 294 -12.98 51.08 53.60
C LYS A 294 -13.99 50.10 54.24
N LYS A 295 -13.47 48.99 54.78
CA LYS A 295 -14.22 47.92 55.45
C LYS A 295 -15.16 48.44 56.53
#